data_AF-A0A7C2PPY8-F1
#
_entry.id   AF-A0A7C2PPY8-F1
#
_cell.length_a   1.000
_cell.length_b   1.000
_cell.length_c   1.000
_cell.angle_alpha   90.00
_cell.angle_beta   90.00
_cell.angle_gamma   90.00
#
_symmetry.space_group_name_H-M   'P 1'
#
loop_
_entity.id
_entity.type
_entity.pdbx_description
1 polymer ?
#
loop_
_entity_poly.entity_id
_entity_poly.type
_entity_poly.pdbx_seq_one_letter_code
_entity_poly.pdbx_strand_id
1 'polypeptide(L)'
;MFVLSGFVLSEITEEGVKYQESEEAGGAEIVYTKPVKGVQFSHKLHVKELGLPCESCHTAIFEMEAFKSQRNPDFNMESLYRGKYCGACHNGQTAFASNTKCATCHVGVKGLERLKKKAQAAEKK
;
A
#
# COMPACT_ATOMS: atom_id res chain seq x y z
N MET A 1 -21.48 -10.59 22.81
CA MET A 1 -20.38 -11.42 22.25
C MET A 1 -20.93 -12.18 21.06
N PHE A 2 -20.65 -11.72 19.85
CA PHE A 2 -20.74 -12.52 18.64
C PHE A 2 -19.33 -12.57 18.05
N VAL A 3 -18.72 -13.74 18.11
CA VAL A 3 -17.43 -14.04 17.48
C VAL A 3 -17.74 -14.88 16.26
N LEU A 4 -17.55 -14.32 15.06
CA LEU A 4 -17.39 -15.07 13.81
C LEU A 4 -16.35 -14.34 12.95
N SER A 5 -15.25 -15.04 12.66
CA SER A 5 -14.10 -14.66 11.83
C SER A 5 -13.19 -13.53 12.37
N GLY A 6 -12.02 -13.92 12.87
CA GLY A 6 -10.94 -13.02 13.27
C GLY A 6 -10.22 -12.38 12.07
N PHE A 7 -10.96 -11.71 11.18
CA PHE A 7 -10.37 -10.89 10.13
C PHE A 7 -10.55 -9.42 10.50
N VAL A 8 -9.46 -8.79 10.94
CA VAL A 8 -9.42 -7.35 11.21
C VAL A 8 -9.60 -6.63 9.86
N LEU A 9 -10.82 -6.13 9.60
CA LEU A 9 -11.19 -5.44 8.36
C LEU A 9 -10.33 -4.20 8.11
N SER A 10 -9.87 -3.53 9.18
CA SER A 10 -8.84 -2.52 9.10
C SER A 10 -8.02 -2.41 10.37
N GLU A 11 -6.77 -1.98 10.22
CA GLU A 11 -5.84 -1.74 11.32
C GLU A 11 -5.19 -0.37 11.13
N ILE A 12 -5.26 0.46 12.17
CA ILE A 12 -4.58 1.76 12.23
C ILE A 12 -3.56 1.68 13.35
N THR A 13 -2.28 1.71 13.00
CA THR A 13 -1.17 1.69 13.95
C THR A 13 -0.21 2.85 13.70
N GLU A 14 0.79 3.00 14.56
CA GLU A 14 1.92 3.92 14.34
C GLU A 14 2.71 3.56 13.06
N GLU A 15 2.71 2.28 12.67
CA GLU A 15 3.38 1.82 11.45
C GLU A 15 2.59 2.17 10.18
N GLY A 16 1.28 2.35 10.27
CA GLY A 16 0.49 2.82 9.14
C GLY A 16 -0.97 2.43 9.22
N VAL A 17 -1.64 2.53 8.07
CA VAL A 17 -3.05 2.15 7.92
C VAL A 17 -3.10 1.00 6.93
N LYS A 18 -3.77 -0.08 7.30
CA LYS A 18 -4.17 -1.14 6.36
C LYS A 18 -5.67 -1.39 6.47
N TYR A 19 -6.34 -1.61 5.35
CA TYR A 19 -7.77 -1.92 5.36
C TYR A 19 -8.15 -2.78 4.17
N GLN A 20 -9.05 -3.74 4.36
CA GLN A 20 -9.58 -4.53 3.27
C GLN A 20 -10.70 -3.78 2.57
N GLU A 21 -10.45 -3.42 1.32
CA GLU A 21 -11.49 -2.85 0.45
C GLU A 21 -12.26 -3.94 -0.29
N SER A 22 -11.63 -5.08 -0.57
CA SER A 22 -12.28 -6.26 -1.15
C SER A 22 -11.45 -7.51 -0.90
N GLU A 23 -12.06 -8.62 -0.48
CA GLU A 23 -11.37 -9.90 -0.29
C GLU A 23 -10.79 -10.44 -1.61
N GLU A 24 -11.42 -10.14 -2.75
CA GLU A 24 -10.96 -10.62 -4.06
C GLU A 24 -9.68 -9.93 -4.56
N ALA A 25 -9.19 -8.90 -3.86
CA ALA A 25 -7.92 -8.26 -4.19
C ALA A 25 -6.70 -9.04 -3.69
N GLY A 26 -6.88 -10.10 -2.88
CA GLY A 26 -5.79 -10.93 -2.36
C GLY A 26 -4.90 -10.25 -1.31
N GLY A 27 -5.17 -8.98 -0.97
CA GLY A 27 -4.41 -8.20 0.00
C GLY A 27 -5.14 -6.93 0.44
N ALA A 28 -4.71 -6.35 1.56
CA ALA A 28 -5.30 -5.12 2.11
C ALA A 28 -4.71 -3.87 1.42
N GLU A 29 -5.48 -2.79 1.29
CA GLU A 29 -4.95 -1.48 0.93
C GLU A 29 -3.93 -1.03 1.98
N ILE A 30 -2.81 -0.44 1.58
CA ILE A 30 -1.70 -0.07 2.48
C ILE A 30 -1.45 1.44 2.39
N VAL A 31 -1.31 2.10 3.53
CA VAL A 31 -0.86 3.49 3.62
C VAL A 31 0.37 3.56 4.50
N TYR A 32 1.53 3.75 3.87
CA TYR A 32 2.81 3.90 4.56
C TYR A 32 2.90 5.26 5.26
N THR A 33 3.56 5.27 6.42
CA THR A 33 3.83 6.48 7.21
C THR A 33 5.31 6.84 7.28
N LYS A 34 6.18 5.96 6.78
CA LYS A 34 7.64 6.15 6.72
C LYS A 34 8.17 5.88 5.30
N PRO A 35 9.24 6.59 4.88
CA PRO A 35 9.92 7.69 5.58
C PRO A 35 9.08 8.99 5.60
N VAL A 36 8.03 9.07 4.79
CA VAL A 36 7.10 10.22 4.76
C VAL A 36 5.67 9.75 5.02
N LYS A 37 4.86 10.62 5.63
CA LYS A 37 3.47 10.31 5.97
C LYS A 37 2.57 10.35 4.75
N GLY A 38 1.79 9.28 4.57
CA GLY A 38 0.71 9.24 3.59
C GLY A 38 1.20 8.88 2.20
N VAL A 39 1.74 7.66 2.05
CA VAL A 39 1.98 7.04 0.75
C VAL A 39 1.03 5.87 0.58
N GLN A 40 0.11 5.95 -0.37
CA GLN A 40 -0.89 4.90 -0.59
C GLN A 40 -0.42 3.85 -1.61
N PHE A 41 -0.81 2.61 -1.36
CA PHE A 41 -0.72 1.48 -2.28
C PHE A 41 -2.05 0.72 -2.28
N SER A 42 -2.50 0.31 -3.47
CA SER A 42 -3.77 -0.38 -3.64
C SER A 42 -3.61 -1.78 -4.22
N HIS A 43 -3.91 -2.80 -3.44
CA HIS A 43 -3.97 -4.18 -3.94
C HIS A 43 -5.11 -4.34 -4.94
N LYS A 44 -6.26 -3.70 -4.69
CA LYS A 44 -7.40 -3.79 -5.62
C LYS A 44 -7.02 -3.28 -7.01
N LEU A 45 -6.35 -2.14 -7.10
CA LEU A 45 -5.91 -1.60 -8.38
C LEU A 45 -4.91 -2.55 -9.07
N HIS A 46 -3.87 -2.99 -8.36
CA HIS A 46 -2.80 -3.79 -8.98
C HIS A 46 -3.23 -5.22 -9.31
N VAL A 47 -3.95 -5.89 -8.42
CA VAL A 47 -4.34 -7.31 -8.57
C VAL A 47 -5.68 -7.44 -9.29
N LYS A 48 -6.73 -6.80 -8.78
CA LYS A 48 -8.10 -7.00 -9.30
C LYS A 48 -8.37 -6.24 -10.59
N GLU A 49 -7.93 -4.98 -10.67
CA GLU A 49 -8.23 -4.13 -11.83
C GLU A 49 -7.19 -4.28 -12.96
N LEU A 50 -5.90 -4.43 -12.62
CA LEU A 50 -4.83 -4.61 -13.60
C LEU A 50 -4.43 -6.07 -13.84
N GLY A 51 -4.92 -7.02 -13.04
CA GLY A 51 -4.68 -8.45 -13.24
C GLY A 51 -3.25 -8.89 -12.93
N LEU A 52 -2.49 -8.15 -12.13
CA LEU A 52 -1.13 -8.55 -11.78
C LEU A 52 -1.15 -9.77 -10.84
N PRO A 53 -0.40 -10.83 -11.16
CA PRO A 53 -0.31 -12.00 -10.30
C PRO A 53 0.43 -11.66 -9.00
N CYS A 54 0.12 -12.37 -7.91
CA CYS A 54 0.73 -12.14 -6.60
C CYS A 54 2.26 -12.20 -6.65
N GLU A 55 2.79 -13.12 -7.46
CA GLU A 55 4.20 -13.41 -7.65
C GLU A 55 4.95 -12.28 -8.36
N SER A 56 4.24 -11.38 -9.03
CA SER A 56 4.85 -10.19 -9.65
C SER A 56 5.43 -9.23 -8.61
N CYS A 57 4.90 -9.27 -7.38
CA CYS A 57 5.37 -8.46 -6.25
C CYS A 57 6.02 -9.31 -5.17
N HIS A 58 5.45 -10.48 -4.86
CA HIS A 58 5.83 -11.29 -3.72
C HIS A 58 6.60 -12.57 -4.11
N THR A 59 7.65 -12.95 -3.39
CA THR A 59 8.35 -12.21 -2.33
C THR A 59 9.49 -11.34 -2.88
N ALA A 60 9.68 -11.31 -4.20
CA ALA A 60 10.87 -10.74 -4.84
C ALA A 60 11.02 -9.22 -4.65
N ILE A 61 9.91 -8.46 -4.71
CA ILE A 61 9.93 -7.00 -4.56
C ILE A 61 9.50 -6.59 -3.15
N PHE A 62 8.48 -7.26 -2.62
CA PHE A 62 7.96 -7.03 -1.28
C PHE A 62 7.77 -8.37 -0.56
N GLU A 63 8.07 -8.40 0.73
CA GLU A 63 7.67 -9.53 1.57
C GLU A 63 6.17 -9.47 1.86
N MET A 64 5.55 -10.62 2.16
CA MET A 64 4.13 -10.72 2.53
C MET A 64 3.87 -10.28 3.97
N GLU A 65 4.41 -9.11 4.33
CA GLU A 65 4.29 -8.49 5.66
C GLU A 65 4.09 -6.99 5.47
N ALA A 66 2.90 -6.49 5.84
CA ALA A 66 2.58 -5.08 5.72
C ALA A 66 3.59 -4.22 6.50
N PHE A 67 3.93 -3.05 5.94
CA PHE A 67 4.87 -2.09 6.52
C PHE A 67 6.32 -2.56 6.71
N LYS A 68 6.67 -3.79 6.35
CA LYS A 68 8.07 -4.26 6.49
C LYS A 68 9.05 -3.42 5.67
N SER A 69 8.69 -3.10 4.42
CA SER A 69 9.55 -2.32 3.53
C SER A 69 9.93 -0.95 4.11
N GLN A 70 9.01 -0.25 4.76
CA GLN A 70 9.28 1.08 5.33
C GLN A 70 10.16 1.05 6.59
N ARG A 71 10.49 -0.13 7.12
CA ARG A 71 11.52 -0.30 8.16
C ARG A 71 12.93 -0.33 7.57
N ASN A 72 13.06 -0.52 6.25
CA ASN A 72 14.35 -0.54 5.57
C ASN A 72 14.84 0.88 5.29
N PRO A 73 16.12 1.19 5.56
CA PRO A 73 16.68 2.53 5.34
C PRO A 73 16.73 2.92 3.85
N ASP A 74 16.74 1.93 2.95
CA ASP A 74 16.73 2.15 1.50
C ASP A 74 15.33 2.26 0.90
N PHE A 75 14.24 2.21 1.69
CA PHE A 75 12.88 2.48 1.21
C PHE A 75 12.64 3.98 0.99
N ASN A 76 13.24 4.50 -0.08
CA ASN A 76 13.22 5.92 -0.43
C ASN A 76 13.20 6.09 -1.97
N MET A 77 12.91 7.32 -2.43
CA MET A 77 12.76 7.60 -3.85
C MET A 77 14.02 7.32 -4.68
N GLU A 78 15.21 7.47 -4.11
CA GLU A 78 16.46 7.15 -4.80
C GLU A 78 16.54 5.66 -5.17
N SER A 79 16.16 4.77 -4.25
CA SER A 79 16.06 3.34 -4.54
C SER A 79 14.97 3.04 -5.58
N LEU A 80 13.84 3.74 -5.54
CA LEU A 80 12.79 3.59 -6.56
C LEU A 80 13.33 3.96 -7.95
N TYR A 81 14.10 5.04 -8.07
CA TYR A 81 14.71 5.43 -9.35
C TYR A 81 15.73 4.41 -9.87
N ARG A 82 16.29 3.59 -8.98
CA ARG A 82 17.18 2.47 -9.31
C ARG A 82 16.45 1.14 -9.50
N GLY A 83 15.12 1.16 -9.65
CA GLY A 83 14.32 -0.02 -9.97
C GLY A 83 13.93 -0.88 -8.77
N LYS A 84 14.09 -0.40 -7.53
CA LYS A 84 13.61 -1.13 -6.33
C LYS A 84 12.18 -0.76 -5.97
N TYR A 85 11.52 -1.63 -5.19
CA TYR A 85 10.18 -1.40 -4.64
C TYR A 85 9.17 -1.02 -5.73
N CYS A 86 8.42 0.08 -5.56
CA CYS A 86 7.48 0.60 -6.54
C CYS A 86 8.15 0.89 -7.90
N GLY A 87 9.42 1.29 -7.88
CA GLY A 87 10.20 1.64 -9.07
C GLY A 87 10.57 0.46 -9.95
N ALA A 88 10.41 -0.79 -9.49
CA ALA A 88 10.57 -1.97 -10.34
C ALA A 88 9.63 -1.92 -11.56
N CYS A 89 8.42 -1.38 -11.37
CA CYS A 89 7.43 -1.18 -12.43
C CYS A 89 7.19 0.30 -12.75
N HIS A 90 7.20 1.20 -11.76
CA HIS A 90 7.06 2.65 -11.97
C HIS A 90 8.36 3.30 -12.50
N ASN A 91 8.85 2.77 -13.61
CA ASN A 91 10.14 3.10 -14.24
C ASN A 91 10.00 3.94 -15.53
N GLY A 92 8.77 4.27 -15.94
CA GLY A 92 8.48 5.00 -17.17
C GLY A 92 8.27 4.12 -18.41
N GLN A 93 8.44 2.81 -18.29
CA GLN A 93 8.22 1.82 -19.36
C GLN A 93 7.04 0.91 -19.01
N THR A 94 7.11 0.22 -17.88
CA THR A 94 6.04 -0.69 -17.44
C THR A 94 4.84 0.07 -16.89
N ALA A 95 5.10 1.14 -16.13
CA ALA A 95 4.11 2.08 -15.62
C ALA A 95 4.72 3.50 -15.62
N PHE A 96 3.92 4.51 -15.27
CA PHE A 96 4.42 5.88 -15.16
C PHE A 96 5.64 5.95 -14.21
N ALA A 97 6.63 6.77 -14.58
CA ALA A 97 7.87 6.88 -13.80
C ALA A 97 7.60 7.53 -12.43
N SER A 98 8.20 6.99 -11.36
CA SER A 98 8.01 7.46 -9.98
C SER A 98 8.41 8.92 -9.75
N ASN A 99 9.18 9.53 -10.64
CA ASN A 99 9.59 10.93 -10.58
C ASN A 99 8.66 11.92 -11.33
N THR A 100 7.53 11.45 -11.89
CA THR A 100 6.65 12.31 -12.71
C THR A 100 5.29 12.63 -12.08
N LYS A 101 4.72 11.73 -11.27
CA LYS A 101 3.35 11.85 -10.74
C LYS A 101 3.29 11.68 -9.23
N CYS A 102 3.99 12.55 -8.49
CA CYS A 102 4.19 12.43 -7.04
C CYS A 102 2.88 12.24 -6.26
N ALA A 103 1.85 13.02 -6.59
CA ALA A 103 0.56 13.03 -5.88
C ALA A 103 -0.29 11.77 -6.09
N THR A 104 0.09 10.87 -7.02
CA THR A 104 -0.61 9.59 -7.21
C THR A 104 -0.41 8.65 -6.03
N CYS A 105 0.78 8.68 -5.41
CA CYS A 105 1.08 7.88 -4.22
C CYS A 105 1.15 8.74 -2.96
N HIS A 106 1.77 9.91 -3.04
CA HIS A 106 1.97 10.81 -1.90
C HIS A 106 0.73 11.68 -1.67
N VAL A 107 -0.13 11.23 -0.76
CA VAL A 107 -1.39 11.91 -0.42
C VAL A 107 -1.26 12.89 0.75
N GLY A 108 -0.09 12.89 1.40
CA GLY A 108 0.25 13.76 2.53
C GLY A 108 -0.64 13.53 3.75
N VAL A 109 -0.50 14.41 4.74
CA VAL A 109 -1.21 14.28 6.03
C VAL A 109 -2.73 14.33 5.87
N LYS A 110 -3.24 15.23 5.01
CA LYS A 110 -4.70 15.33 4.77
C LYS A 110 -5.24 14.05 4.11
N GLY A 111 -4.48 13.46 3.18
CA GLY A 111 -4.85 12.20 2.55
C GLY A 111 -4.85 11.03 3.52
N LEU A 112 -3.82 10.93 4.36
CA LEU A 112 -3.75 9.93 5.42
C LEU A 112 -4.96 10.02 6.36
N GLU A 113 -5.33 11.22 6.81
CA GLU A 113 -6.49 11.38 7.69
C GLU A 113 -7.82 10.99 7.01
N ARG A 114 -7.97 11.23 5.70
CA ARG A 114 -9.13 10.73 4.94
C ARG A 114 -9.14 9.20 4.88
N LEU A 115 -8.00 8.56 4.66
CA LEU A 115 -7.88 7.10 4.57
C LEU A 115 -8.11 6.43 5.93
N LYS A 116 -7.62 7.02 7.03
CA LYS A 116 -7.98 6.58 8.41
C LYS A 116 -9.48 6.62 8.66
N LYS A 117 -10.14 7.72 8.27
CA LYS A 117 -11.61 7.83 8.38
C LYS A 117 -12.34 6.79 7.53
N LYS A 118 -11.84 6.50 6.32
CA LYS A 118 -12.38 5.44 5.45
C LYS A 118 -12.26 4.07 6.13
N ALA A 119 -11.08 3.74 6.68
CA ALA A 119 -10.84 2.50 7.41
C ALA A 119 -11.80 2.35 8.61
N GLN A 120 -11.88 3.38 9.46
CA GLN A 120 -12.81 3.41 10.61
C GLN A 120 -14.30 3.28 10.21
N ALA A 121 -14.68 3.81 9.05
CA ALA A 121 -16.04 3.68 8.54
C ALA A 121 -16.35 2.28 8.01
N ALA A 122 -15.34 1.54 7.54
CA ALA A 122 -15.48 0.16 7.09
C ALA A 122 -15.69 -0.81 8.28
N GLU A 123 -15.11 -0.53 9.45
CA GLU A 123 -15.30 -1.34 10.67
C GLU A 123 -16.70 -1.24 11.29
N LYS A 124 -17.44 -0.18 10.97
CA LYS A 124 -18.77 0.08 11.55
C LYS A 124 -19.93 -0.49 10.73
N LYS A 125 -19.63 -1.12 9.59
CA LYS A 125 -20.61 -1.77 8.72
C LYS A 125 -20.64 -3.26 9.00
#